data_AF-A0A5J4NSC2-F1
#
_entry.id   AF-A0A5J4NSC2-F1
#
_cell.length_a   1.000
_cell.length_b   1.000
_cell.length_c   1.000
_cell.angle_alpha   90.00
_cell.angle_beta   90.00
_cell.angle_gamma   90.00
#
_symmetry.space_group_name_H-M   'P 1'
#
loop_
_entity.id
_entity.type
_entity.pdbx_description
1 polymer ?
#
loop_
_entity_poly.entity_id
_entity_poly.type
_entity_poly.pdbx_seq_one_letter_code
_entity_poly.pdbx_strand_id
1 'polypeptide(L)'
;MQRQTGSELNEIDILDSCVYVDRSNFQANKAINVIREIIKMRSEVWMMIYPEGRRYNPEHLDVIEKSKEFAKSKNVEPYRHHLVPRVRGFQLLMDHLSQYVDAVYDVTVVYADADGRPLDHRRRVPQLTNWLPDQHTFHIHITRIPIHAMPKEPSQLQSWLFNRFRIKDK
;
A
#
# COMPACT_ATOMS: atom_id res chain seq x y z
N MET A 1 8.70 -42.25 41.48
CA MET A 1 9.50 -43.12 40.58
C MET A 1 9.64 -42.38 39.25
N GLN A 2 10.87 -41.95 38.95
CA GLN A 2 11.48 -41.49 37.68
C GLN A 2 10.80 -40.48 36.71
N ARG A 3 11.54 -39.37 36.54
CA ARG A 3 11.75 -38.37 35.45
C ARG A 3 11.24 -38.64 34.02
N GLN A 4 10.84 -37.55 33.34
CA GLN A 4 11.41 -36.93 32.10
C GLN A 4 10.66 -35.59 31.87
N THR A 5 11.19 -34.36 31.93
CA THR A 5 12.12 -33.57 31.07
C THR A 5 11.83 -33.55 29.56
N GLY A 6 11.58 -32.35 29.01
CA GLY A 6 11.57 -32.01 27.58
C GLY A 6 10.33 -31.16 27.22
N SER A 7 10.38 -29.82 27.24
CA SER A 7 10.84 -28.95 26.14
C SER A 7 9.91 -28.93 24.91
N GLU A 8 8.66 -28.50 25.05
CA GLU A 8 7.82 -28.10 23.91
C GLU A 8 6.99 -26.85 24.27
N LEU A 9 7.68 -25.73 24.48
CA LEU A 9 7.09 -24.40 24.43
C LEU A 9 8.00 -23.49 23.58
N ASN A 10 8.33 -23.95 22.37
CA ASN A 10 9.03 -23.16 21.36
C ASN A 10 8.35 -23.42 20.02
N GLU A 11 7.46 -22.50 19.67
CA GLU A 11 6.97 -22.12 18.33
C GLU A 11 5.56 -21.59 18.52
N ILE A 12 5.48 -20.37 19.07
CA ILE A 12 4.42 -19.49 18.59
C ILE A 12 4.86 -19.17 17.17
N ASP A 13 4.27 -19.86 16.20
CA ASP A 13 4.28 -19.44 14.81
C ASP A 13 3.88 -17.96 14.78
N ILE A 14 4.86 -17.06 14.70
CA ILE A 14 4.66 -15.67 14.32
C ILE A 14 4.47 -15.67 12.80
N LEU A 15 3.51 -16.46 12.32
CA LEU A 15 3.05 -16.44 10.95
C LEU A 15 2.11 -15.23 10.85
N ASP A 16 2.50 -14.29 10.00
CA ASP A 16 1.73 -13.12 9.55
C ASP A 16 1.73 -11.87 10.44
N SER A 17 2.93 -11.33 10.73
CA SER A 17 3.04 -9.96 11.24
C SER A 17 2.81 -8.93 10.11
N CYS A 18 1.71 -8.17 10.21
CA CYS A 18 1.41 -7.04 9.33
C CYS A 18 1.92 -5.72 9.94
N VAL A 19 2.79 -5.01 9.22
CA VAL A 19 3.34 -3.73 9.68
C VAL A 19 2.59 -2.57 9.02
N TYR A 20 1.94 -1.75 9.85
CA TYR A 20 1.30 -0.50 9.44
C TYR A 20 2.20 0.70 9.69
N VAL A 21 2.33 1.57 8.69
CA VAL A 21 3.15 2.78 8.79
C VAL A 21 2.28 3.97 9.19
N ASP A 22 2.53 4.54 10.37
CA ASP A 22 2.02 5.86 10.73
C ASP A 22 2.77 6.94 9.93
N ARG A 23 2.00 7.80 9.29
CA ARG A 23 2.47 8.83 8.35
C ARG A 23 2.35 10.24 8.93
N SER A 24 1.66 10.41 10.05
CA SER A 24 1.44 11.72 10.68
C SER A 24 2.76 12.35 11.15
N ASN A 25 3.68 11.53 11.66
CA ASN A 25 5.00 11.93 12.13
C ASN A 25 6.09 10.97 11.60
N PHE A 26 6.10 10.78 10.28
CA PHE A 26 7.02 9.83 9.65
C PHE A 26 8.49 10.22 9.85
N GLN A 27 9.27 9.33 10.45
CA GLN A 27 10.71 9.50 10.68
C GLN A 27 11.47 8.38 9.97
N ALA A 28 12.18 8.73 8.89
CA ALA A 28 12.89 7.77 8.05
C ALA A 28 13.84 6.86 8.85
N ASN A 29 14.64 7.42 9.76
CA ASN A 29 15.59 6.64 10.55
C ASN A 29 14.91 5.62 11.47
N LYS A 30 13.75 5.97 12.05
CA LYS A 30 12.97 5.03 12.86
C LYS A 30 12.41 3.90 12.01
N ALA A 31 11.87 4.22 10.83
CA ALA A 31 11.38 3.21 9.89
C ALA A 31 12.49 2.24 9.45
N ILE A 32 13.69 2.76 9.15
CA ILE A 32 14.86 1.95 8.80
C ILE A 32 15.24 1.01 9.95
N ASN A 33 15.24 1.50 11.19
CA ASN A 33 15.55 0.66 12.36
C ASN A 33 14.54 -0.47 12.52
N VAL A 34 13.24 -0.19 12.35
CA VAL A 34 12.19 -1.23 12.39
C VAL A 34 12.40 -2.28 11.29
N ILE A 35 12.70 -1.84 10.06
CA ILE A 35 13.01 -2.76 8.94
C ILE A 35 14.21 -3.66 9.26
N ARG A 36 15.28 -3.09 9.85
CA ARG A 36 16.46 -3.86 10.24
C ARG A 36 16.14 -4.92 11.30
N GLU A 37 15.33 -4.59 12.30
CA GLU A 37 14.93 -5.57 13.31
C GLU A 37 14.06 -6.68 12.70
N ILE A 38 13.13 -6.35 11.80
CA ILE A 38 12.34 -7.34 11.06
C ILE A 38 13.25 -8.33 10.31
N ILE A 39 14.22 -7.81 9.55
CA ILE A 39 15.17 -8.63 8.78
C ILE A 39 16.02 -9.50 9.73
N LYS A 40 16.47 -8.93 10.84
CA LYS A 40 17.30 -9.62 11.84
C LYS A 40 16.54 -10.77 12.52
N MET A 41 15.25 -10.57 12.82
CA MET A 41 14.39 -11.60 13.40
C MET A 41 13.97 -12.68 12.41
N ARG A 42 14.26 -12.49 11.11
CA ARG A 42 13.82 -13.39 10.02
C ARG A 42 12.31 -13.65 10.05
N SER A 43 11.53 -12.64 10.44
CA SER A 43 10.07 -12.76 10.47
C SER A 43 9.49 -12.73 9.06
N GLU A 44 8.55 -13.62 8.76
CA GLU A 44 7.73 -13.49 7.57
C GLU A 44 6.81 -12.28 7.76
N VAL A 45 6.98 -11.25 6.92
CA VAL A 45 6.26 -9.99 7.07
C VAL A 45 5.59 -9.55 5.79
N TRP A 46 4.44 -8.92 5.96
CA TRP A 46 3.76 -8.19 4.91
C TRP A 46 3.74 -6.72 5.30
N MET A 47 4.26 -5.86 4.42
CA MET A 47 4.27 -4.42 4.64
C MET A 47 3.30 -3.74 3.69
N MET A 48 2.30 -3.07 4.27
CA MET A 48 1.29 -2.35 3.50
C MET A 48 1.58 -0.85 3.51
N ILE A 49 1.61 -0.25 2.33
CA ILE A 49 1.74 1.20 2.18
C ILE A 49 0.64 1.79 1.31
N TYR A 50 0.35 3.06 1.55
CA TYR A 50 -0.58 3.86 0.76
C TYR A 50 0.20 5.05 0.18
N PRO A 51 0.78 4.94 -1.03
CA PRO A 51 1.62 5.99 -1.60
C PRO A 51 0.90 7.33 -1.79
N GLU A 52 -0.41 7.30 -2.07
CA GLU A 52 -1.27 8.49 -2.15
C GLU A 52 -1.38 9.25 -0.81
N GLY A 53 -1.15 8.54 0.30
CA GLY A 53 -1.26 9.04 1.66
C GLY A 53 -2.69 9.26 2.16
N ARG A 54 -3.67 9.50 1.30
CA ARG A 54 -5.07 9.44 1.71
C ARG A 54 -5.86 8.80 0.60
N ARG A 55 -7.00 8.23 0.94
CA ARG A 55 -7.96 7.79 -0.05
C ARG A 55 -8.47 9.02 -0.81
N TYR A 56 -8.66 8.90 -2.12
CA TYR A 56 -9.43 9.88 -2.87
C TYR A 56 -10.83 10.02 -2.26
N ASN A 57 -11.24 11.26 -1.97
CA ASN A 57 -12.60 11.58 -1.56
C ASN A 57 -13.03 12.86 -2.29
N PRO A 58 -14.08 12.81 -3.15
CA PRO A 58 -14.54 13.97 -3.91
C PRO A 58 -14.99 15.15 -3.05
N GLU A 59 -15.29 14.92 -1.76
CA GLU A 59 -15.67 15.98 -0.80
C GLU A 59 -14.47 16.81 -0.31
N HIS A 60 -13.23 16.32 -0.43
CA HIS A 60 -12.02 17.03 0.01
C HIS A 60 -11.33 17.73 -1.16
N LEU A 61 -11.97 18.78 -1.66
CA LEU A 61 -11.49 19.55 -2.82
C LEU A 61 -10.07 20.10 -2.60
N ASP A 62 -9.74 20.56 -1.39
CA ASP A 62 -8.42 21.12 -1.08
C ASP A 62 -7.29 20.08 -1.24
N VAL A 63 -7.56 18.81 -0.89
CA VAL A 63 -6.61 17.71 -1.04
C VAL A 63 -6.44 17.35 -2.52
N ILE A 64 -7.54 17.37 -3.28
CA ILE A 64 -7.53 17.11 -4.72
C ILE A 64 -6.76 18.22 -5.46
N GLU A 65 -6.96 19.49 -5.10
CA GLU A 65 -6.24 20.62 -5.68
C GLU A 65 -4.73 20.54 -5.39
N LYS A 66 -4.34 20.29 -4.14
CA LYS A 66 -2.92 20.05 -3.78
C LYS A 66 -2.31 18.89 -4.55
N SER A 67 -3.08 17.83 -4.80
CA SER A 67 -2.65 16.70 -5.63
C SER A 67 -2.45 17.11 -7.09
N LYS A 68 -3.36 17.90 -7.68
CA LYS A 68 -3.23 18.45 -9.04
C LYS A 68 -2.03 19.37 -9.18
N GLU A 69 -1.79 20.24 -8.21
CA GLU A 69 -0.60 21.11 -8.16
C GLU A 69 0.69 20.28 -8.09
N PHE A 70 0.70 19.25 -7.25
CA PHE A 70 1.83 18.33 -7.18
C PHE A 70 2.05 17.60 -8.51
N ALA A 71 0.98 17.17 -9.19
CA ALA A 71 1.05 16.57 -10.53
C ALA A 71 1.76 17.51 -11.53
N LYS A 72 1.33 18.78 -11.58
CA LYS A 72 1.95 19.83 -12.41
C LYS A 72 3.42 20.01 -12.08
N SER A 73 3.79 20.07 -10.80
CA SER A 73 5.20 20.21 -10.36
C SER A 73 6.09 19.04 -10.76
N LYS A 74 5.49 17.88 -11.06
CA LYS A 74 6.17 16.65 -11.49
C LYS A 74 6.00 16.36 -12.98
N ASN A 75 5.39 17.28 -13.72
CA ASN A 75 5.10 17.14 -15.15
C ASN A 75 4.33 15.84 -15.47
N VAL A 76 3.34 15.52 -14.63
CA VAL A 76 2.43 14.39 -14.85
C VAL A 76 0.98 14.88 -14.88
N GLU A 77 0.17 14.24 -15.72
CA GLU A 77 -1.26 14.49 -15.78
C GLU A 77 -1.93 14.16 -14.44
N PRO A 78 -2.80 15.03 -13.92
CA PRO A 78 -3.58 14.71 -12.72
C PRO A 78 -4.50 13.51 -12.95
N TYR A 79 -4.51 12.58 -11.99
CA TYR A 79 -5.40 11.43 -11.99
C TYR A 79 -6.84 11.83 -11.63
N ARG A 80 -7.82 11.04 -12.07
CA ARG A 80 -9.26 11.26 -11.84
C ARG A 80 -9.78 10.53 -10.61
N HIS A 81 -9.29 9.31 -10.37
CA HIS A 81 -9.75 8.37 -9.34
C HIS A 81 -8.76 8.28 -8.16
N HIS A 82 -7.55 8.81 -8.33
CA HIS A 82 -6.45 8.73 -7.36
C HIS A 82 -5.84 10.10 -7.06
N LEU A 83 -5.20 10.21 -5.91
CA LEU A 83 -4.23 11.27 -5.64
C LEU A 83 -2.86 10.87 -6.21
N VAL A 84 -2.02 11.85 -6.52
CA VAL A 84 -0.68 11.59 -7.04
C VAL A 84 0.19 10.98 -5.92
N PRO A 85 0.80 9.80 -6.13
CA PRO A 85 1.52 9.09 -5.09
C PRO A 85 2.80 9.83 -4.69
N ARG A 86 3.19 9.69 -3.43
CA ARG A 86 4.48 10.16 -2.90
C ARG A 86 5.48 9.01 -2.91
N VAL A 87 6.65 9.26 -3.49
CA VAL A 87 7.64 8.20 -3.77
C VAL A 87 8.51 7.89 -2.56
N ARG A 88 8.79 8.87 -1.70
CA ARG A 88 9.81 8.76 -0.64
C ARG A 88 9.65 7.53 0.26
N GLY A 89 8.43 7.24 0.70
CA GLY A 89 8.17 6.08 1.55
C GLY A 89 8.41 4.76 0.81
N PHE A 90 7.92 4.65 -0.42
CA PHE A 90 8.12 3.46 -1.24
C PHE A 90 9.59 3.23 -1.59
N GLN A 91 10.32 4.31 -1.92
CA GLN A 91 11.75 4.25 -2.17
C GLN A 91 12.52 3.75 -0.96
N LEU A 92 12.24 4.27 0.24
CA LEU A 92 12.86 3.79 1.48
C LEU A 92 12.65 2.28 1.69
N LEU A 93 11.48 1.75 1.35
CA LEU A 93 11.24 0.31 1.40
C LEU A 93 12.03 -0.46 0.35
N MET A 94 12.11 0.05 -0.88
CA MET A 94 12.91 -0.60 -1.92
C MET A 94 14.40 -0.59 -1.57
N ASP A 95 14.91 0.47 -0.93
CA ASP A 95 16.32 0.60 -0.55
C ASP A 95 16.71 -0.35 0.59
N HIS A 96 15.78 -0.70 1.48
CA HIS A 96 16.11 -1.44 2.73
C HIS A 96 15.43 -2.80 2.88
N LEU A 97 14.29 -3.03 2.23
CA LEU A 97 13.48 -4.24 2.40
C LEU A 97 13.46 -5.13 1.15
N SER A 98 13.84 -4.62 -0.03
CA SER A 98 13.75 -5.36 -1.31
C SER A 98 14.57 -6.65 -1.35
N GLN A 99 15.65 -6.77 -0.57
CA GLN A 99 16.43 -8.00 -0.51
C GLN A 99 15.79 -9.09 0.36
N TYR A 100 14.77 -8.73 1.13
CA TYR A 100 14.13 -9.60 2.11
C TYR A 100 12.72 -10.04 1.69
N VAL A 101 12.11 -9.36 0.72
CA VAL A 101 10.75 -9.68 0.22
C VAL A 101 10.79 -10.19 -1.21
N ASP A 102 9.87 -11.08 -1.56
CA ASP A 102 9.85 -11.71 -2.89
C ASP A 102 9.18 -10.85 -3.97
N ALA A 103 8.21 -10.02 -3.59
CA ALA A 103 7.38 -9.29 -4.54
C ALA A 103 6.70 -8.05 -3.93
N VAL A 104 6.34 -7.13 -4.82
CA VAL A 104 5.39 -6.05 -4.53
C VAL A 104 4.03 -6.46 -5.07
N TYR A 105 3.00 -6.42 -4.22
CA TYR A 105 1.62 -6.64 -4.63
C TYR A 105 0.96 -5.28 -4.86
N ASP A 106 0.61 -5.04 -6.12
CA ASP A 106 -0.15 -3.87 -6.51
C ASP A 106 -1.65 -4.18 -6.47
N VAL A 107 -2.32 -3.67 -5.44
CA VAL A 107 -3.74 -3.97 -5.16
C VAL A 107 -4.59 -2.72 -5.41
N THR A 108 -5.68 -2.89 -6.15
CA THR A 108 -6.68 -1.85 -6.39
C THR A 108 -8.07 -2.41 -6.10
N VAL A 109 -8.85 -1.68 -5.30
CA VAL A 109 -10.22 -2.07 -4.94
C VAL A 109 -11.18 -1.10 -5.61
N VAL A 110 -12.02 -1.63 -6.49
CA VAL A 110 -13.09 -0.91 -7.17
C VAL A 110 -14.40 -1.28 -6.50
N TYR A 111 -15.14 -0.25 -6.09
CA TYR A 111 -16.43 -0.40 -5.44
C TYR A 111 -17.50 -0.38 -6.52
N ALA A 112 -18.44 -1.32 -6.46
CA ALA A 112 -19.50 -1.48 -7.43
C ALA A 112 -20.88 -1.58 -6.76
N ASP A 113 -21.92 -1.29 -7.52
CA ASP A 113 -23.30 -1.49 -7.09
C ASP A 113 -23.70 -2.98 -7.07
N ALA A 114 -24.95 -3.26 -6.72
CA ALA A 114 -25.50 -4.61 -6.67
C ALA A 114 -25.41 -5.35 -8.02
N ASP A 115 -25.44 -4.61 -9.13
CA ASP A 115 -25.35 -5.15 -10.48
C ASP A 115 -23.89 -5.32 -10.97
N GLY A 116 -22.90 -5.04 -10.10
CA GLY A 116 -21.47 -5.14 -10.42
C GLY A 116 -20.95 -3.98 -11.29
N ARG A 117 -21.66 -2.85 -11.36
CA ARG A 117 -21.21 -1.68 -12.11
C ARG A 117 -20.34 -0.80 -11.21
N PRO A 118 -19.14 -0.36 -11.66
CA PRO A 118 -18.30 0.52 -10.87
C PRO A 118 -19.02 1.80 -10.44
N LEU A 119 -18.86 2.17 -9.17
CA LEU A 119 -19.39 3.42 -8.65
C LEU A 119 -18.67 4.61 -9.28
N ASP A 120 -19.42 5.67 -9.59
CA ASP A 120 -18.85 6.93 -10.07
C ASP A 120 -17.88 7.52 -9.04
N HIS A 121 -16.64 7.79 -9.47
CA HIS A 121 -15.58 8.45 -8.69
C HIS A 121 -15.98 9.79 -8.05
N ARG A 122 -17.01 10.44 -8.58
CA ARG A 122 -17.59 11.68 -8.01
C ARG A 122 -18.40 11.42 -6.76
N ARG A 123 -18.71 10.17 -6.46
CA ARG A 123 -19.41 9.76 -5.25
C ARG A 123 -18.39 9.35 -4.19
N ARG A 124 -18.65 9.76 -2.95
CA ARG A 124 -17.90 9.25 -1.81
C ARG A 124 -18.07 7.74 -1.73
N VAL A 125 -16.97 7.05 -1.44
CA VAL A 125 -17.04 5.60 -1.29
C VAL A 125 -17.88 5.24 -0.06
N PRO A 126 -18.78 4.24 -0.15
CA PRO A 126 -19.69 3.94 0.94
C PRO A 126 -18.91 3.49 2.19
N GLN A 127 -19.33 4.00 3.36
CA GLN A 127 -18.78 3.55 4.64
C GLN A 127 -19.41 2.23 5.04
N LEU A 128 -18.80 1.51 5.98
CA LEU A 128 -19.32 0.23 6.46
C LEU A 128 -20.80 0.29 6.87
N THR A 129 -21.25 1.40 7.47
CA THR A 129 -22.66 1.58 7.85
C THR A 129 -23.61 1.69 6.65
N ASN A 130 -23.12 2.21 5.51
CA ASN A 130 -23.86 2.25 4.24
C ASN A 130 -23.96 0.86 3.58
N TRP A 131 -23.20 -0.15 4.04
CA TRP A 131 -23.17 -1.49 3.43
C TRP A 131 -24.17 -2.47 4.03
N LEU A 132 -24.71 -2.18 5.21
CA LEU A 132 -25.63 -3.09 5.90
C LEU A 132 -26.99 -3.30 5.20
N PRO A 133 -27.61 -2.29 4.53
CA PRO A 133 -28.94 -2.46 3.95
C PRO A 133 -28.95 -3.02 2.52
N ASP A 134 -27.92 -2.77 1.70
CA ASP A 134 -27.91 -3.15 0.28
C ASP A 134 -26.83 -4.18 -0.04
N GLN A 135 -27.06 -5.02 -1.06
CA GLN A 135 -26.01 -5.86 -1.63
C GLN A 135 -25.02 -5.00 -2.42
N HIS A 136 -23.74 -5.17 -2.13
CA HIS A 136 -22.66 -4.43 -2.77
C HIS A 136 -21.62 -5.41 -3.32
N THR A 137 -21.03 -5.06 -4.45
CA THR A 137 -19.95 -5.82 -5.06
C THR A 137 -18.66 -5.00 -4.97
N PHE A 138 -17.53 -5.68 -4.82
CA PHE A 138 -16.22 -5.07 -5.01
C PHE A 138 -15.38 -5.93 -5.96
N HIS A 139 -14.59 -5.26 -6.78
CA HIS A 139 -13.62 -5.91 -7.65
C HIS A 139 -12.23 -5.60 -7.13
N ILE A 140 -11.47 -6.65 -6.82
CA ILE A 140 -10.06 -6.51 -6.42
C ILE A 140 -9.18 -6.88 -7.61
N HIS A 141 -8.43 -5.91 -8.09
CA HIS A 141 -7.38 -6.13 -9.07
C HIS A 141 -6.04 -6.26 -8.33
N ILE A 142 -5.40 -7.41 -8.47
CA ILE A 142 -4.10 -7.72 -7.86
C ILE A 142 -3.10 -8.00 -8.96
N THR A 143 -1.99 -7.27 -8.97
CA THR A 143 -0.82 -7.59 -9.79
C THR A 143 0.35 -7.93 -8.87
N ARG A 144 0.88 -9.16 -8.96
CA ARG A 144 2.13 -9.54 -8.30
C ARG A 144 3.31 -9.11 -9.17
N ILE A 145 4.23 -8.36 -8.61
CA ILE A 145 5.40 -7.83 -9.31
C ILE A 145 6.63 -8.40 -8.61
N PRO A 146 7.36 -9.34 -9.22
CA PRO A 146 8.56 -9.91 -8.62
C PRO A 146 9.58 -8.82 -8.28
N ILE A 147 10.26 -8.95 -7.15
CA ILE A 147 11.16 -7.91 -6.65
C ILE A 147 12.31 -7.62 -7.63
N HIS A 148 12.78 -8.64 -8.36
CA HIS A 148 13.81 -8.50 -9.38
C HIS A 148 13.37 -7.69 -10.62
N ALA A 149 12.06 -7.49 -10.81
CA ALA A 149 11.50 -6.65 -11.88
C ALA A 149 11.33 -5.19 -11.45
N MET A 150 11.59 -4.86 -10.17
CA MET A 150 11.49 -3.50 -9.68
C MET A 150 12.67 -2.64 -10.14
N PRO A 151 12.43 -1.39 -10.58
CA PRO A 151 13.51 -0.46 -10.88
C PRO A 151 14.34 -0.17 -9.63
N LYS A 152 15.67 -0.19 -9.77
CA LYS A 152 16.60 0.12 -8.67
C LYS A 152 16.93 1.61 -8.60
N GLU A 153 16.94 2.30 -9.74
CA GLU A 153 17.27 3.71 -9.80
C GLU A 153 16.09 4.58 -9.30
N PRO A 154 16.34 5.57 -8.41
CA PRO A 154 15.29 6.40 -7.81
C PRO A 154 14.33 7.05 -8.82
N SER A 155 14.88 7.60 -9.91
CA SER A 155 14.10 8.28 -10.95
C SER A 155 13.21 7.31 -11.74
N GLN A 156 13.72 6.10 -11.99
CA GLN A 156 12.98 5.05 -12.66
C GLN A 156 11.89 4.48 -11.74
N LEU A 157 12.17 4.32 -10.45
CA LEU A 157 11.19 3.87 -9.46
C LEU A 157 10.04 4.88 -9.32
N GLN A 158 10.35 6.17 -9.29
CA GLN A 158 9.34 7.24 -9.33
C GLN A 158 8.47 7.13 -10.59
N SER A 159 9.09 7.05 -11.77
CA SER A 159 8.38 6.97 -13.05
C SER A 159 7.51 5.72 -13.13
N TRP A 160 8.02 4.59 -12.64
CA TRP A 160 7.30 3.34 -12.53
C TRP A 160 6.08 3.47 -11.63
N LEU A 161 6.22 4.09 -10.44
CA LEU A 161 5.11 4.26 -9.50
C LEU A 161 4.02 5.15 -10.12
N PHE A 162 4.39 6.27 -10.72
CA PHE A 162 3.45 7.15 -11.42
C PHE A 162 2.74 6.42 -12.57
N ASN A 163 3.46 5.58 -13.30
CA ASN A 163 2.88 4.78 -14.37
C ASN A 163 1.89 3.72 -13.83
N ARG A 164 2.17 3.08 -12.68
CA ARG A 164 1.23 2.15 -12.04
C ARG A 164 -0.09 2.84 -11.70
N PHE A 165 -0.04 4.03 -11.09
CA PHE A 165 -1.24 4.81 -10.80
C PHE A 165 -1.98 5.27 -12.06
N ARG A 166 -1.26 5.65 -13.11
CA ARG A 166 -1.85 5.99 -14.41
C ARG A 166 -2.58 4.82 -15.06
N ILE A 167 -2.11 3.58 -14.89
CA ILE A 167 -2.79 2.38 -15.40
C ILE A 167 -4.10 2.14 -14.62
N LYS A 168 -4.07 2.30 -13.29
CA LYS A 168 -5.26 2.12 -12.42
C LYS A 168 -6.32 3.20 -12.61
N ASP A 169 -5.90 4.39 -13.02
CA ASP A 169 -6.78 5.54 -13.22
C ASP A 169 -7.66 5.44 -14.49
N LYS A 170 -7.39 4.44 -15.35
CA LYS A 170 -8.14 4.14 -16.56
C LYS A 170 -9.13 3.01 -16.31
#